data_AF-A0AAN2CBZ2-F1
#
_entry.id   AF-A0AAN2CBZ2-F1
#
_cell.length_a   1.000
_cell.length_b   1.000
_cell.length_c   1.000
_cell.angle_alpha   90.00
_cell.angle_beta   90.00
_cell.angle_gamma   90.00
#
_symmetry.space_group_name_H-M   'P 1'
#
loop_
_entity.id
_entity.type
_entity.pdbx_description
1 polymer ?
#
loop_
_entity_poly.entity_id
_entity_poly.type
_entity_poly.pdbx_seq_one_letter_code
_entity_poly.pdbx_strand_id
1 'polypeptide(L)'
;MLGHNGLFGDFLKELRSLGGMQSPLMDQSGLPVSLQAFDGSPVYEDLAVLNRWLKTEEASSNPRSATFYNTLPLHDGNHFPGQSKTADYKVRAQKLFDDLDNFFTELEKSGRKVMVVVVPEHGGALKGDKMQVSGLRDIPSPSITNVPTAVKFFGMKAPHEGAPIIIDQPSSYLAVSELVVRALDGKMFSEESVNWQQYVANLPQSAAVSENANAIVIQYQGKPYVQLNGGSWVPYPQ
;
A
#
# COMPACT_ATOMS: atom_id res chain seq x y z
N MET A 1 7.90 -10.09 -0.92
CA MET A 1 7.03 -10.88 -1.83
C MET A 1 6.35 -9.93 -2.81
N LEU A 2 5.94 -10.39 -3.99
CA LEU A 2 5.28 -9.56 -5.01
C LEU A 2 4.11 -10.31 -5.64
N GLY A 3 3.06 -9.56 -6.03
CA GLY A 3 1.92 -10.05 -6.80
C GLY A 3 2.17 -10.04 -8.31
N HIS A 4 3.41 -9.82 -8.73
CA HIS A 4 3.87 -9.69 -10.12
C HIS A 4 5.39 -9.99 -10.17
N ASN A 5 6.01 -9.97 -11.36
CA ASN A 5 7.44 -10.29 -11.52
C ASN A 5 8.40 -9.12 -11.19
N GLY A 6 7.89 -7.89 -11.05
CA GLY A 6 8.68 -6.69 -10.78
C GLY A 6 9.62 -6.20 -11.89
N LEU A 7 9.43 -6.65 -13.14
CA LEU A 7 10.33 -6.28 -14.26
C LEU A 7 9.97 -4.95 -14.92
N PHE A 8 8.67 -4.63 -15.02
CA PHE A 8 8.26 -3.37 -15.62
C PHE A 8 8.83 -2.17 -14.85
N GLY A 9 9.32 -1.17 -15.58
CA GLY A 9 9.88 0.05 -15.01
C GLY A 9 11.08 -0.20 -14.10
N ASP A 10 11.76 -1.35 -14.24
CA ASP A 10 12.85 -1.76 -13.36
C ASP A 10 12.45 -1.84 -11.86
N PHE A 11 11.16 -2.02 -11.53
CA PHE A 11 10.66 -1.92 -10.15
C PHE A 11 11.44 -2.75 -9.12
N LEU A 12 11.64 -4.06 -9.38
CA LEU A 12 12.38 -4.94 -8.46
C LEU A 12 13.86 -4.56 -8.37
N LYS A 13 14.43 -4.02 -9.44
CA LYS A 13 15.81 -3.53 -9.45
C LYS A 13 15.93 -2.26 -8.62
N GLU A 14 15.01 -1.31 -8.75
CA GLU A 14 14.98 -0.09 -7.92
C GLU A 14 14.73 -0.41 -6.44
N LEU A 15 13.81 -1.33 -6.14
CA LEU A 15 13.55 -1.80 -4.78
C LEU A 15 14.81 -2.37 -4.11
N ARG A 16 15.66 -3.05 -4.90
CA ARG A 16 16.97 -3.56 -4.45
C ARG A 16 18.01 -2.45 -4.33
N SER A 17 18.23 -1.67 -5.39
CA SER A 17 19.35 -0.73 -5.45
C SER A 17 19.11 0.56 -4.67
N LEU A 18 17.87 1.05 -4.62
CA LEU A 18 17.47 2.28 -3.93
C LEU A 18 16.81 1.97 -2.60
N GLY A 19 15.90 0.98 -2.56
CA GLY A 19 15.20 0.56 -1.35
C GLY A 19 16.01 -0.34 -0.41
N GLY A 20 17.16 -0.85 -0.86
CA GLY A 20 18.06 -1.70 -0.06
C GLY A 20 17.55 -3.13 0.20
N MET A 21 16.47 -3.57 -0.47
CA MET A 21 15.82 -4.86 -0.17
C MET A 21 16.47 -6.03 -0.91
N GLN A 22 17.44 -6.70 -0.27
CA GLN A 22 18.22 -7.77 -0.88
C GLN A 22 17.63 -9.18 -0.73
N SER A 23 16.51 -9.32 -0.03
CA SER A 23 15.86 -10.63 0.16
C SER A 23 15.47 -11.27 -1.18
N PRO A 24 15.57 -12.60 -1.31
CA PRO A 24 15.06 -13.30 -2.48
C PRO A 24 13.55 -13.09 -2.60
N LEU A 25 13.06 -13.07 -3.85
CA LEU A 25 11.63 -13.06 -4.10
C LEU A 25 11.03 -14.40 -3.66
N MET A 26 9.92 -14.35 -2.92
CA MET A 26 9.16 -15.56 -2.55
C MET A 26 8.76 -16.32 -3.82
N ASP A 27 8.84 -17.65 -3.80
CA ASP A 27 8.49 -18.47 -4.96
C ASP A 27 7.07 -18.17 -5.46
N GLN A 28 6.95 -17.94 -6.76
CA GLN A 28 5.71 -17.63 -7.46
C GLN A 28 5.20 -18.81 -8.31
N SER A 29 5.94 -19.92 -8.34
CA SER A 29 5.60 -21.10 -9.14
C SER A 29 4.23 -21.67 -8.76
N GLY A 30 3.38 -21.89 -9.75
CA GLY A 30 2.04 -22.44 -9.56
C GLY A 30 1.02 -21.51 -8.90
N LEU A 31 1.33 -20.22 -8.71
CA LEU A 31 0.32 -19.23 -8.30
C LEU A 31 -0.69 -18.99 -9.43
N PRO A 32 -1.99 -18.91 -9.13
CA PRO A 32 -3.00 -18.56 -10.13
C PRO A 32 -2.82 -17.11 -10.60
N VAL A 33 -2.99 -16.91 -11.90
CA VAL A 33 -2.92 -15.59 -12.55
C VAL A 33 -4.33 -15.01 -12.62
N SER A 34 -4.53 -13.86 -11.97
CA SER A 34 -5.83 -13.17 -11.93
C SER A 34 -5.99 -12.18 -13.09
N LEU A 35 -4.91 -11.51 -13.48
CA LEU A 35 -4.85 -10.53 -14.56
C LEU A 35 -3.55 -10.69 -15.35
N GLN A 36 -3.55 -10.19 -16.58
CA GLN A 36 -2.32 -9.87 -17.31
C GLN A 36 -2.06 -8.37 -17.17
N ALA A 37 -0.83 -8.02 -16.85
CA ALA A 37 -0.39 -6.63 -16.83
C ALA A 37 -0.28 -6.09 -18.25
N PHE A 38 -0.21 -4.77 -18.38
CA PHE A 38 -0.11 -4.08 -19.67
C PHE A 38 1.17 -4.42 -20.47
N ASP A 39 2.21 -4.94 -19.82
CA ASP A 39 3.43 -5.48 -20.45
C ASP A 39 3.32 -6.99 -20.78
N GLY A 40 2.14 -7.58 -20.57
CA GLY A 40 1.84 -9.01 -20.80
C GLY A 40 2.27 -9.94 -19.66
N SER A 41 2.93 -9.43 -18.62
CA SER A 41 3.37 -10.24 -17.48
C SER A 41 2.21 -10.66 -16.56
N PRO A 42 2.35 -11.76 -15.79
CA PRO A 42 1.28 -12.21 -14.91
C PRO A 42 1.12 -11.28 -13.69
N VAL A 43 -0.13 -11.01 -13.34
CA VAL A 43 -0.54 -10.52 -12.02
C VAL A 43 -1.20 -11.67 -11.29
N TYR A 44 -0.62 -12.06 -10.17
CA TYR A 44 -1.08 -13.20 -9.38
C TYR A 44 -2.30 -12.82 -8.53
N GLU A 45 -3.10 -13.80 -8.16
CA GLU A 45 -4.21 -13.61 -7.22
C GLU A 45 -3.69 -13.31 -5.80
N ASP A 46 -4.07 -12.16 -5.25
CA ASP A 46 -3.60 -11.67 -3.95
C ASP A 46 -3.87 -12.66 -2.82
N LEU A 47 -5.08 -13.24 -2.74
CA LEU A 47 -5.42 -14.22 -1.71
C LEU A 47 -4.51 -15.46 -1.77
N ALA A 48 -4.15 -15.93 -2.97
CA ALA A 48 -3.26 -17.07 -3.13
C ALA A 48 -1.81 -16.73 -2.71
N VAL A 49 -1.35 -15.54 -3.05
CA VAL A 49 -0.04 -15.00 -2.67
C VAL A 49 0.07 -14.85 -1.15
N LEU A 50 -0.96 -14.29 -0.51
CA LEU A 50 -1.04 -14.09 0.94
C LEU A 50 -1.17 -15.41 1.71
N ASN A 51 -1.98 -16.36 1.22
CA ASN A 51 -2.08 -17.69 1.81
C ASN A 51 -0.78 -18.49 1.70
N ARG A 52 -0.01 -18.31 0.62
CA ARG A 52 1.33 -18.90 0.50
C ARG A 52 2.26 -18.32 1.55
N TRP A 53 2.27 -17.00 1.72
CA TRP A 53 3.04 -16.33 2.78
C TRP A 53 2.68 -16.88 4.16
N LEU A 54 1.39 -16.99 4.49
CA LEU A 54 0.95 -17.48 5.80
C LEU A 54 1.49 -18.90 6.07
N LYS A 55 1.39 -19.81 5.10
CA LYS A 55 1.95 -21.16 5.21
C LYS A 55 3.47 -21.16 5.39
N THR A 56 4.19 -20.27 4.71
CA THR A 56 5.65 -20.10 4.90
C THR A 56 5.99 -19.64 6.31
N GLU A 57 5.25 -18.67 6.85
CA GLU A 57 5.45 -18.16 8.21
C GLU A 57 5.03 -19.16 9.30
N GLU A 58 4.06 -20.05 9.03
CA GLU A 58 3.68 -21.18 9.90
C GLU A 58 4.74 -22.27 9.96
N ALA A 59 5.40 -22.55 8.84
CA ALA A 59 6.51 -23.50 8.79
C ALA A 59 7.83 -22.95 9.33
N SER A 60 7.92 -21.62 9.50
CA SER A 60 9.12 -20.93 9.96
C SER A 60 9.32 -21.08 11.47
N SER A 61 10.56 -21.33 11.88
CA SER A 61 10.98 -21.26 13.29
C SER A 61 11.34 -19.84 13.74
N ASN A 62 11.33 -18.85 12.84
CA ASN A 62 11.67 -17.48 13.17
C ASN A 62 10.55 -16.84 14.02
N PRO A 63 10.86 -16.36 15.23
CA PRO A 63 9.84 -15.83 16.14
C PRO A 63 9.30 -14.46 15.70
N ARG A 64 10.02 -13.76 14.81
CA ARG A 64 9.65 -12.44 14.27
C ARG A 64 10.13 -12.34 12.82
N SER A 65 9.29 -11.81 11.95
CA SER A 65 9.59 -11.53 10.55
C SER A 65 8.98 -10.18 10.15
N ALA A 66 9.52 -9.58 9.10
CA ALA A 66 8.96 -8.39 8.46
C ALA A 66 8.89 -8.65 6.96
N THR A 67 7.71 -8.48 6.37
CA THR A 67 7.48 -8.78 4.96
C THR A 67 7.00 -7.52 4.24
N PHE A 68 7.73 -7.15 3.20
CA PHE A 68 7.23 -6.21 2.20
C PHE A 68 6.46 -6.96 1.12
N TYR A 69 5.20 -6.57 0.90
CA TYR A 69 4.37 -7.07 -0.17
C TYR A 69 3.96 -5.92 -1.09
N ASN A 70 4.33 -6.01 -2.37
CA ASN A 70 3.80 -5.13 -3.40
C ASN A 70 2.86 -5.89 -4.33
N THR A 71 1.73 -5.27 -4.66
CA THR A 71 0.72 -5.84 -5.54
C THR A 71 0.17 -4.74 -6.45
N LEU A 72 -0.16 -5.10 -7.70
CA LEU A 72 -0.56 -4.14 -8.72
C LEU A 72 -1.86 -4.46 -9.49
N PRO A 73 -2.85 -5.20 -8.95
CA PRO A 73 -4.06 -5.53 -9.70
C PRO A 73 -4.82 -4.29 -10.14
N LEU A 74 -4.67 -3.15 -9.45
CA LEU A 74 -5.35 -1.88 -9.75
C LEU A 74 -4.61 -0.99 -10.75
N HIS A 75 -3.45 -1.41 -11.26
CA HIS A 75 -2.74 -0.64 -12.28
C HIS A 75 -3.57 -0.52 -13.57
N ASP A 76 -3.48 0.62 -14.24
CA ASP A 76 -4.16 0.81 -15.53
C ASP A 76 -3.58 -0.12 -16.61
N GLY A 77 -4.40 -0.49 -17.59
CA GLY A 77 -4.04 -1.41 -18.66
C GLY A 77 -4.07 -2.89 -18.28
N ASN A 78 -4.19 -3.25 -17.00
CA ASN A 78 -4.39 -4.65 -16.61
C ASN A 78 -5.72 -5.18 -17.17
N HIS A 79 -5.71 -6.40 -17.70
CA HIS A 79 -6.87 -7.03 -18.31
C HIS A 79 -7.01 -8.50 -17.89
N PHE A 80 -8.22 -9.05 -18.02
CA PHE A 80 -8.43 -10.47 -17.75
C PHE A 80 -7.70 -11.33 -18.80
N PRO A 81 -7.18 -12.52 -18.42
CA PRO A 81 -6.56 -13.42 -19.38
C PRO A 81 -7.47 -13.72 -20.58
N GLY A 82 -6.91 -13.62 -21.79
CA GLY A 82 -7.64 -13.85 -23.04
C GLY A 82 -8.53 -12.67 -23.49
N GLN A 83 -8.53 -11.55 -22.77
CA GLN A 83 -9.19 -10.32 -23.18
C GLN A 83 -8.16 -9.25 -23.53
N SER A 84 -8.48 -8.36 -24.47
CA SER A 84 -7.62 -7.21 -24.82
C SER A 84 -8.05 -5.89 -24.17
N LYS A 85 -9.28 -5.85 -23.63
CA LYS A 85 -9.83 -4.66 -22.99
C LYS A 85 -9.38 -4.60 -21.53
N THR A 86 -8.89 -3.44 -21.09
CA THR A 86 -8.63 -3.16 -19.67
C THR A 86 -9.83 -3.54 -18.81
N ALA A 87 -9.57 -4.31 -17.76
CA ALA A 87 -10.60 -4.71 -16.81
C ALA A 87 -11.05 -3.49 -15.99
N ASP A 88 -12.35 -3.41 -15.74
CA ASP A 88 -12.95 -2.30 -15.01
C ASP A 88 -12.30 -2.12 -13.62
N TYR A 89 -12.01 -0.86 -13.26
CA TYR A 89 -11.32 -0.56 -12.00
C TYR A 89 -12.15 -0.98 -10.79
N LYS A 90 -13.46 -0.72 -10.78
CA LYS A 90 -14.33 -1.03 -9.65
C LYS A 90 -14.40 -2.54 -9.42
N VAL A 91 -14.49 -3.33 -10.50
CA VAL A 91 -14.47 -4.80 -10.41
C VAL A 91 -13.16 -5.30 -9.80
N ARG A 92 -12.01 -4.79 -10.25
CA ARG A 92 -10.69 -5.18 -9.72
C ARG A 92 -10.48 -4.73 -8.27
N ALA A 93 -10.93 -3.52 -7.93
CA ALA A 93 -10.88 -2.98 -6.57
C ALA A 93 -11.74 -3.80 -5.61
N GLN A 94 -12.96 -4.16 -6.01
CA GLN A 94 -13.83 -5.03 -5.22
C GLN A 94 -13.15 -6.37 -4.95
N LYS A 95 -12.61 -7.03 -6.01
CA LYS A 95 -11.89 -8.29 -5.83
C LYS A 95 -10.70 -8.16 -4.87
N LEU A 96 -9.88 -7.12 -5.01
CA LEU A 96 -8.74 -6.92 -4.09
C LEU A 96 -9.22 -6.76 -2.65
N PHE A 97 -10.27 -5.97 -2.40
CA PHE A 97 -10.79 -5.77 -1.06
C PHE A 97 -11.43 -7.04 -0.49
N ASP A 98 -12.14 -7.82 -1.30
CA ASP A 98 -12.67 -9.12 -0.88
C ASP A 98 -11.54 -10.10 -0.54
N ASP A 99 -10.48 -10.15 -1.36
CA ASP A 99 -9.30 -10.98 -1.12
C ASP A 99 -8.57 -10.58 0.18
N LEU A 100 -8.43 -9.27 0.45
CA LEU A 100 -7.82 -8.76 1.69
C LEU A 100 -8.69 -9.06 2.92
N ASP A 101 -10.00 -8.92 2.84
CA ASP A 101 -10.93 -9.20 3.94
C ASP A 101 -10.99 -10.69 4.28
N ASN A 102 -11.02 -11.54 3.24
CA ASN A 102 -10.87 -12.99 3.39
C ASN A 102 -9.54 -13.34 4.06
N PHE A 103 -8.45 -12.71 3.65
CA PHE A 103 -7.15 -12.95 4.27
C PHE A 103 -7.08 -12.47 5.72
N PHE A 104 -7.72 -11.34 6.05
CA PHE A 104 -7.82 -10.86 7.43
C PHE A 104 -8.61 -11.84 8.31
N THR A 105 -9.66 -12.44 7.77
CA THR A 105 -10.38 -13.53 8.45
C THR A 105 -9.48 -14.74 8.71
N GLU A 106 -8.63 -15.13 7.75
CA GLU A 106 -7.66 -16.22 7.94
C GLU A 106 -6.57 -15.86 8.97
N LEU A 107 -6.10 -14.60 8.99
CA LEU A 107 -5.19 -14.13 10.03
C LEU A 107 -5.81 -14.19 11.43
N GLU A 108 -7.09 -13.80 11.58
CA GLU A 108 -7.81 -13.92 12.84
C GLU A 108 -7.91 -15.37 13.31
N LYS A 109 -8.27 -16.29 12.40
CA LYS A 109 -8.32 -17.74 12.69
C LYS A 109 -6.97 -18.34 13.06
N SER A 110 -5.88 -17.84 12.45
CA SER A 110 -4.54 -18.36 12.71
C SER A 110 -4.06 -18.12 14.14
N GLY A 111 -4.65 -17.13 14.84
CA GLY A 111 -4.19 -16.70 16.17
C GLY A 111 -2.78 -16.07 16.18
N ARG A 112 -2.16 -15.87 15.00
CA ARG A 112 -0.83 -15.27 14.91
C ARG A 112 -0.87 -13.79 15.29
N LYS A 113 0.20 -13.36 15.96
CA LYS A 113 0.45 -11.96 16.29
C LYS A 113 1.00 -11.25 15.06
N VAL A 114 0.17 -10.46 14.38
CA VAL A 114 0.53 -9.80 13.13
C VAL A 114 0.12 -8.33 13.18
N MET A 115 1.02 -7.44 12.79
CA MET A 115 0.71 -6.05 12.46
C MET A 115 0.67 -5.94 10.94
N VAL A 116 -0.50 -5.71 10.36
CA VAL A 116 -0.67 -5.44 8.94
C VAL A 116 -0.72 -3.93 8.73
N VAL A 117 0.11 -3.43 7.82
CA VAL A 117 0.11 -2.04 7.37
C VAL A 117 -0.22 -2.03 5.87
N VAL A 118 -1.31 -1.39 5.50
CA VAL A 118 -1.73 -1.21 4.10
C VAL A 118 -1.38 0.23 3.71
N VAL A 119 -0.44 0.39 2.77
CA VAL A 119 0.03 1.70 2.28
C VAL A 119 -0.01 1.68 0.74
N PRO A 120 -0.97 2.35 0.09
CA PRO A 120 -0.97 2.50 -1.36
C PRO A 120 0.23 3.36 -1.81
N GLU A 121 0.78 3.05 -2.98
CA GLU A 121 1.88 3.85 -3.56
C GLU A 121 1.40 5.25 -3.94
N HIS A 122 0.33 5.30 -4.74
CA HIS A 122 -0.37 6.49 -5.19
C HIS A 122 -1.73 6.08 -5.79
N GLY A 123 -2.58 7.06 -6.09
CA GLY A 123 -3.86 6.86 -6.78
C GLY A 123 -3.67 6.50 -8.26
N GLY A 124 -4.66 5.82 -8.83
CA GLY A 124 -4.66 5.43 -10.25
C GLY A 124 -5.11 6.51 -11.23
N ALA A 125 -5.30 7.76 -10.77
CA ALA A 125 -5.85 8.86 -11.57
C ALA A 125 -7.18 8.51 -12.28
N LEU A 126 -8.06 7.72 -11.64
CA LEU A 126 -9.33 7.24 -12.21
C LEU A 126 -10.29 8.38 -12.61
N LYS A 127 -10.23 9.49 -11.89
CA LYS A 127 -10.93 10.73 -12.25
C LYS A 127 -9.87 11.77 -12.60
N GLY A 128 -9.90 12.25 -13.84
CA GLY A 128 -9.09 13.39 -14.26
C GLY A 128 -9.55 14.72 -13.67
N ASP A 129 -8.75 15.75 -13.86
CA ASP A 129 -9.02 17.12 -13.47
C ASP A 129 -8.71 18.10 -14.62
N LYS A 130 -8.64 19.40 -14.31
CA LYS A 130 -8.41 20.45 -15.31
C LYS A 130 -7.01 20.45 -15.91
N MET A 131 -6.02 19.87 -15.23
CA MET A 131 -4.63 19.79 -15.70
C MET A 131 -4.30 18.44 -16.33
N GLN A 132 -4.89 17.35 -15.83
CA GLN A 132 -4.58 16.00 -16.29
C GLN A 132 -5.85 15.19 -16.54
N VAL A 133 -5.96 14.59 -17.73
CA VAL A 133 -7.05 13.65 -18.04
C VAL A 133 -6.91 12.36 -17.23
N SER A 134 -8.00 11.59 -17.13
CA SER A 134 -7.99 10.28 -16.46
C SER A 134 -6.83 9.39 -16.93
N GLY A 135 -6.18 8.71 -16.00
CA GLY A 135 -5.04 7.82 -16.24
C GLY A 135 -3.67 8.52 -16.29
N LEU A 136 -3.61 9.84 -16.54
CA LEU A 136 -2.35 10.58 -16.49
C LEU A 136 -1.99 10.94 -15.05
N ARG A 137 -0.72 10.75 -14.69
CA ARG A 137 -0.19 10.93 -13.33
C ARG A 137 1.21 11.56 -13.29
N ASP A 138 1.57 12.30 -14.34
CA ASP A 138 2.86 13.01 -14.42
C ASP A 138 3.01 14.10 -13.34
N ILE A 139 1.90 14.78 -12.99
CA ILE A 139 1.85 15.71 -11.86
C ILE A 139 1.28 14.96 -10.65
N PRO A 140 1.99 14.93 -9.51
CA PRO A 140 1.55 14.19 -8.32
C PRO A 140 0.49 15.00 -7.54
N SER A 141 -0.69 15.18 -8.15
CA SER A 141 -1.77 16.02 -7.63
C SER A 141 -2.30 15.54 -6.27
N PRO A 142 -3.00 16.39 -5.49
CA PRO A 142 -3.54 15.98 -4.19
C PRO A 142 -4.54 14.82 -4.27
N SER A 143 -5.29 14.68 -5.36
CA SER A 143 -6.23 13.56 -5.55
C SER A 143 -5.53 12.23 -5.84
N ILE A 144 -4.31 12.28 -6.35
CA ILE A 144 -3.46 11.11 -6.61
C ILE A 144 -2.68 10.74 -5.34
N THR A 145 -2.22 11.73 -4.57
CA THR A 145 -1.28 11.49 -3.45
C THR A 145 -1.93 11.39 -2.07
N ASN A 146 -3.20 11.78 -1.94
CA ASN A 146 -3.98 11.50 -0.73
C ASN A 146 -4.51 10.06 -0.75
N VAL A 147 -3.78 9.14 -0.12
CA VAL A 147 -4.05 7.70 -0.15
C VAL A 147 -4.56 7.15 1.19
N PRO A 148 -5.48 6.18 1.18
CA PRO A 148 -5.94 5.54 2.41
C PRO A 148 -4.87 4.60 2.97
N THR A 149 -4.26 5.00 4.10
CA THR A 149 -3.31 4.16 4.84
C THR A 149 -3.97 3.61 6.10
N ALA A 150 -3.80 2.31 6.36
CA ALA A 150 -4.42 1.65 7.51
C ALA A 150 -3.46 0.70 8.22
N VAL A 151 -3.64 0.57 9.53
CA VAL A 151 -2.94 -0.41 10.38
C VAL A 151 -3.98 -1.28 11.09
N LYS A 152 -3.81 -2.60 11.02
CA LYS A 152 -4.63 -3.57 11.79
C LYS A 152 -3.73 -4.56 12.52
N PHE A 153 -4.05 -4.82 13.78
CA PHE A 153 -3.37 -5.81 14.61
C PHE A 153 -4.23 -7.06 14.74
N PHE A 154 -3.58 -8.22 14.68
CA PHE A 154 -4.17 -9.55 14.81
C PHE A 154 -3.51 -10.30 15.96
N GLY A 155 -4.24 -11.24 16.58
CA GLY A 155 -3.71 -12.07 17.68
C GLY A 155 -3.42 -11.29 18.97
N MET A 156 -4.08 -10.13 19.16
CA MET A 156 -4.01 -9.38 20.41
C MET A 156 -4.89 -10.01 21.49
N LYS A 157 -4.43 -9.96 22.74
CA LYS A 157 -5.26 -10.31 23.89
C LYS A 157 -6.42 -9.32 24.10
N ALA A 158 -6.16 -8.03 23.90
CA ALA A 158 -7.15 -6.95 24.00
C ALA A 158 -7.26 -6.20 22.66
N PRO A 159 -8.02 -6.73 21.67
CA PRO A 159 -8.20 -6.07 20.39
C PRO A 159 -8.99 -4.76 20.53
N HIS A 160 -8.79 -3.83 19.58
CA HIS A 160 -9.62 -2.64 19.48
C HIS A 160 -11.07 -3.00 19.13
N GLU A 161 -12.04 -2.48 19.88
CA GLU A 161 -13.47 -2.64 19.60
C GLU A 161 -14.06 -1.40 18.91
N GLY A 162 -14.94 -1.61 17.94
CA GLY A 162 -15.64 -0.52 17.24
C GLY A 162 -14.91 0.00 15.99
N ALA A 163 -15.28 1.22 15.58
CA ALA A 163 -14.78 1.82 14.35
C ALA A 163 -13.29 2.18 14.43
N PRO A 164 -12.56 2.22 13.30
CA PRO A 164 -11.15 2.60 13.28
C PRO A 164 -10.89 3.96 13.93
N ILE A 165 -9.76 4.09 14.62
CA ILE A 165 -9.28 5.41 15.09
C ILE A 165 -8.78 6.19 13.88
N ILE A 166 -9.38 7.35 13.65
CA ILE A 166 -9.05 8.22 12.51
C ILE A 166 -7.90 9.17 12.89
N ILE A 167 -6.85 9.16 12.08
CA ILE A 167 -5.76 10.13 12.13
C ILE A 167 -6.05 11.16 11.03
N ASP A 168 -6.44 12.36 11.44
CA ASP A 168 -6.82 13.46 10.53
C ASP A 168 -5.66 14.45 10.27
N GLN A 169 -4.55 14.30 11.00
CA GLN A 169 -3.38 15.14 10.86
C GLN A 169 -2.59 14.79 9.57
N PRO A 170 -1.98 15.78 8.89
CA PRO A 170 -1.13 15.54 7.73
C PRO A 170 -0.01 14.54 8.04
N SER A 171 -0.03 13.39 7.36
CA SER A 171 0.83 12.25 7.68
C SER A 171 1.49 11.71 6.41
N SER A 172 2.67 11.10 6.59
CA SER A 172 3.39 10.38 5.54
C SER A 172 4.13 9.19 6.16
N TYR A 173 5.08 8.59 5.45
CA TYR A 173 5.76 7.34 5.83
C TYR A 173 6.43 7.37 7.21
N LEU A 174 6.83 8.55 7.72
CA LEU A 174 7.44 8.67 9.05
C LEU A 174 6.46 8.30 10.18
N ALA A 175 5.16 8.56 10.02
CA ALA A 175 4.14 8.15 10.99
C ALA A 175 3.96 6.63 11.00
N VAL A 176 4.05 5.98 9.83
CA VAL A 176 4.03 4.52 9.72
C VAL A 176 5.24 3.92 10.45
N SER A 177 6.43 4.49 10.24
CA SER A 177 7.65 4.06 10.93
C SER A 177 7.52 4.18 12.44
N GLU A 178 6.97 5.30 12.94
CA GLU A 178 6.73 5.50 14.38
C GLU A 178 5.74 4.48 14.96
N LEU A 179 4.64 4.17 14.26
CA LEU A 179 3.69 3.13 14.69
C LEU A 179 4.36 1.76 14.79
N VAL A 180 5.20 1.41 13.81
CA VAL A 180 5.99 0.17 13.84
C VAL A 180 6.93 0.18 15.05
N VAL A 181 7.66 1.27 15.28
CA VAL A 181 8.58 1.42 16.43
C VAL A 181 7.86 1.20 17.76
N ARG A 182 6.66 1.79 17.93
CA ARG A 182 5.84 1.61 19.14
C ARG A 182 5.38 0.17 19.37
N ALA A 183 5.29 -0.65 18.31
CA ALA A 183 4.88 -2.05 18.37
C ALA A 183 6.07 -3.04 18.50
N LEU A 184 7.32 -2.57 18.39
CA LEU A 184 8.50 -3.43 18.26
C LEU A 184 8.72 -4.42 19.40
N ASP A 185 8.42 -4.02 20.64
CA ASP A 185 8.62 -4.91 21.80
C ASP A 185 7.57 -6.03 21.88
N GLY A 186 6.48 -5.90 21.09
CA GLY A 186 5.39 -6.86 20.98
C GLY A 186 4.49 -6.97 22.21
N LYS A 187 4.67 -6.14 23.24
CA LYS A 187 3.88 -6.23 24.49
C LYS A 187 2.40 -6.01 24.24
N MET A 188 2.07 -5.13 23.30
CA MET A 188 0.67 -4.82 22.94
C MET A 188 -0.16 -6.06 22.56
N PHE A 189 0.47 -7.14 22.10
CA PHE A 189 -0.25 -8.37 21.77
C PHE A 189 -0.64 -9.21 23.00
N SER A 190 -0.05 -8.96 24.17
CA SER A 190 -0.27 -9.73 25.41
C SER A 190 -0.85 -8.94 26.57
N GLU A 191 -0.89 -7.61 26.50
CA GLU A 191 -1.49 -6.76 27.53
C GLU A 191 -3.00 -7.04 27.70
N GLU A 192 -3.50 -6.94 28.94
CA GLU A 192 -4.94 -7.06 29.25
C GLU A 192 -5.76 -5.88 28.71
N SER A 193 -5.10 -4.75 28.46
CA SER A 193 -5.71 -3.55 27.90
C SER A 193 -4.67 -2.74 27.13
N VAL A 194 -5.10 -2.10 26.04
CA VAL A 194 -4.24 -1.21 25.25
C VAL A 194 -4.84 0.20 25.26
N ASN A 195 -4.04 1.18 25.68
CA ASN A 195 -4.41 2.59 25.58
C ASN A 195 -4.20 3.06 24.14
N TRP A 196 -5.23 2.88 23.31
CA TRP A 196 -5.16 3.21 21.89
C TRP A 196 -4.97 4.71 21.62
N GLN A 197 -5.57 5.58 22.45
CA GLN A 197 -5.39 7.02 22.34
C GLN A 197 -3.92 7.40 22.53
N GLN A 198 -3.25 6.80 23.52
CA GLN A 198 -1.81 7.00 23.72
C GLN A 198 -0.99 6.41 22.57
N TYR A 199 -1.39 5.24 22.05
CA TYR A 199 -0.68 4.57 20.96
C TYR A 199 -0.66 5.41 19.67
N VAL A 200 -1.72 6.17 19.37
CA VAL A 200 -1.80 7.05 18.19
C VAL A 200 -1.51 8.53 18.49
N ALA A 201 -1.28 8.90 19.75
CA ALA A 201 -1.00 10.29 20.12
C ALA A 201 0.36 10.76 19.59
N ASN A 202 0.44 12.04 19.24
CA ASN A 202 1.70 12.72 18.88
C ASN A 202 2.50 12.01 17.78
N LEU A 203 1.82 11.43 16.79
CA LEU A 203 2.50 10.91 15.60
C LEU A 203 3.15 12.06 14.83
N PRO A 204 4.31 11.81 14.18
CA PRO A 204 4.99 12.84 13.41
C PRO A 204 4.13 13.27 12.23
N GLN A 205 3.90 14.57 12.11
CA GLN A 205 3.20 15.15 10.98
C GLN A 205 4.17 15.44 9.84
N SER A 206 3.66 15.42 8.60
CA SER A 206 4.43 15.77 7.40
C SER A 206 3.58 16.67 6.51
N ALA A 207 4.18 17.76 6.03
CA ALA A 207 3.51 18.62 5.06
C ALA A 207 3.20 17.82 3.79
N ALA A 208 2.07 18.13 3.14
CA ALA A 208 1.69 17.53 1.87
C ALA A 208 2.56 18.12 0.75
N VAL A 209 3.70 17.48 0.52
CA VAL A 209 4.66 17.74 -0.56
C VAL A 209 4.82 16.46 -1.36
N SER A 210 4.65 16.57 -2.68
CA SER A 210 4.72 15.43 -3.59
C SER A 210 5.58 15.77 -4.79
N GLU A 211 6.47 14.85 -5.17
CA GLU A 211 7.45 15.07 -6.23
C GLU A 211 7.53 13.88 -7.18
N ASN A 212 7.58 14.19 -8.47
CA ASN A 212 8.06 13.31 -9.53
C ASN A 212 9.28 13.98 -10.18
N ALA A 213 9.95 13.30 -11.12
CA ALA A 213 11.15 13.81 -11.79
C ALA A 213 11.01 15.24 -12.38
N ASN A 214 9.80 15.60 -12.82
CA ASN A 214 9.52 16.83 -13.57
C ASN A 214 8.50 17.76 -12.89
N ALA A 215 7.95 17.40 -11.73
CA ALA A 215 6.87 18.16 -11.10
C ALA A 215 6.89 18.06 -9.58
N ILE A 216 6.69 19.21 -8.92
CA ILE A 216 6.54 19.33 -7.46
C ILE A 216 5.17 19.93 -7.17
N VAL A 217 4.42 19.33 -6.25
CA VAL A 217 3.12 19.84 -5.77
C VAL A 217 3.19 20.06 -4.27
N ILE A 218 2.71 21.22 -3.81
CA ILE A 218 2.64 21.57 -2.39
C ILE A 218 1.27 22.14 -2.03
N GLN A 219 0.91 22.05 -0.75
CA GLN A 219 -0.15 22.87 -0.16
C GLN A 219 0.45 24.12 0.49
N TYR A 220 0.03 25.30 0.05
CA TYR A 220 0.46 26.58 0.63
C TYR A 220 -0.75 27.47 0.92
N GLN A 221 -0.91 27.88 2.19
CA GLN A 221 -2.06 28.68 2.66
C GLN A 221 -3.43 28.08 2.25
N GLY A 222 -3.56 26.75 2.36
CA GLY A 222 -4.79 26.02 2.04
C GLY A 222 -5.09 25.87 0.54
N LYS A 223 -4.13 26.18 -0.34
CA LYS A 223 -4.28 26.02 -1.80
C LYS A 223 -3.14 25.19 -2.38
N PRO A 224 -3.42 24.31 -3.36
CA PRO A 224 -2.38 23.56 -4.05
C PRO A 224 -1.65 24.46 -5.05
N TYR A 225 -0.32 24.31 -5.10
CA TYR A 225 0.55 24.92 -6.10
C TYR A 225 1.38 23.83 -6.77
N VAL A 226 1.74 24.06 -8.03
CA VAL A 226 2.61 23.17 -8.80
C VAL A 226 3.78 23.95 -9.40
N GLN A 227 4.95 23.31 -9.38
CA GLN A 227 6.13 23.72 -10.11
C GLN A 227 6.44 22.63 -11.14
N LEU A 228 6.59 23.00 -12.41
CA LEU A 228 6.95 22.08 -13.50
C LEU A 228 8.36 22.38 -13.98
N ASN A 229 9.20 21.35 -14.11
CA ASN A 229 10.56 21.41 -14.66
C ASN A 229 11.43 22.54 -14.07
N GLY A 230 11.33 22.80 -12.77
CA GLY A 230 12.07 23.86 -12.09
C GLY A 230 11.63 25.30 -12.44
N GLY A 231 10.49 25.46 -13.11
CA GLY A 231 9.93 26.76 -13.48
C GLY A 231 9.33 27.55 -12.31
N SER A 232 8.45 28.49 -12.61
CA SER A 232 7.73 29.25 -11.57
C SER A 232 6.58 28.43 -10.96
N TRP A 233 6.30 28.67 -9.68
CA TRP A 233 5.12 28.12 -9.02
C TRP A 233 3.85 28.77 -9.57
N VAL A 234 2.86 27.94 -9.89
CA VAL A 234 1.51 28.38 -10.30
C VAL A 234 0.45 27.66 -9.47
N PRO A 235 -0.70 28.28 -9.20
CA PRO A 235 -1.82 27.59 -8.56
C PRO A 235 -2.21 26.35 -9.36
N TYR A 236 -2.42 25.22 -8.69
CA TYR A 236 -2.96 24.01 -9.34
C TYR A 236 -4.46 24.23 -9.60
N PRO A 237 -4.93 24.16 -10.86
CA PRO A 237 -6.33 24.36 -11.20
C PRO A 237 -7.21 23.27 -10.58
N GLN A 238 -8.16 23.67 -9.74
CA GLN A 238 -9.19 22.80 -9.16
C GLN A 238 -10.47 22.84 -9.98
#